data_AF-C9REE3-F1
#
_entry.id   AF-C9REE3-F1
#
_cell.length_a   1.000
_cell.length_b   1.000
_cell.length_c   1.000
_cell.angle_alpha   90.00
_cell.angle_beta   90.00
_cell.angle_gamma   90.00
#
_symmetry.space_group_name_H-M   'P 1'
#
loop_
_entity.id
_entity.type
_entity.pdbx_description
1 polymer ?
#
loop_
_entity_poly.entity_id
_entity_poly.type
_entity_poly.pdbx_seq_one_letter_code
_entity_poly.pdbx_strand_id
1 'polypeptide(L)'
;MTFETLCNEIIHRFNDDFARILKSVYLGHFEHLKEEDIKKYNITEKDDLLFYGKNRPIFKSLTFFNEIPVFRKEEDSILFLKDIGIPPSKTLNSLTYEEKIKLRNEFLNISKTIIPREYFIHVPKLIFGKEHYFKDVCLKEYVSTLNGIYKIGNKRKVMELIINRKIPEEKDVIKYRKILAKRINLFNKKLDDYEIRNFNINFNGKNFKCQYIYIKQTVWDKILGLFGEGIELKYYPTLVNIAYSNKKIDFLKPFFIFIDIDKNISVYARVPKLLYLKHGLSLNYLELKGKTTYFGNWERDKFWKIIEKGSL
;
A
#
# COMPACT_ATOMS: atom_id res chain seq x y z
N MET A 1 -5.28 14.41 -10.18
CA MET A 1 -5.52 14.97 -8.83
C MET A 1 -5.52 13.82 -7.83
N THR A 2 -4.82 13.95 -6.70
CA THR A 2 -4.60 12.86 -5.73
C THR A 2 -5.43 13.08 -4.46
N PHE A 3 -5.57 12.04 -3.62
CA PHE A 3 -6.21 12.19 -2.31
C PHE A 3 -5.50 13.22 -1.43
N GLU A 4 -4.17 13.34 -1.54
CA GLU A 4 -3.39 14.42 -0.90
C GLU A 4 -3.88 15.81 -1.32
N THR A 5 -4.13 16.04 -2.62
CA THR A 5 -4.68 17.31 -3.11
C THR A 5 -6.05 17.60 -2.52
N LEU A 6 -6.91 16.57 -2.41
CA LEU A 6 -8.23 16.70 -1.80
C LEU A 6 -8.13 17.11 -0.33
N CYS A 7 -7.25 16.45 0.44
CA CYS A 7 -7.02 16.80 1.83
C CYS A 7 -6.49 18.24 1.96
N ASN A 8 -5.53 18.65 1.14
CA ASN A 8 -5.03 20.03 1.15
C ASN A 8 -6.14 21.04 0.87
N GLU A 9 -7.01 20.79 -0.12
CA GLU A 9 -8.16 21.65 -0.41
C GLU A 9 -9.09 21.79 0.80
N ILE A 10 -9.39 20.68 1.50
CA ILE A 10 -10.24 20.71 2.70
C ILE A 10 -9.54 21.47 3.84
N ILE A 11 -8.25 21.23 4.07
CA ILE A 11 -7.47 21.92 5.11
C ILE A 11 -7.48 23.43 4.85
N HIS A 12 -7.21 23.87 3.62
CA HIS A 12 -7.13 25.30 3.30
C HIS A 12 -8.50 26.00 3.36
N ARG A 13 -9.58 25.32 2.94
CA ARG A 13 -10.91 25.95 2.87
C ARG A 13 -11.67 25.91 4.20
N PHE A 14 -11.48 24.87 5.01
CA PHE A 14 -12.29 24.62 6.21
C PHE A 14 -11.47 24.57 7.50
N ASN A 15 -10.13 24.73 7.42
CA ASN A 15 -9.22 24.58 8.56
C ASN A 15 -9.42 23.25 9.32
N ASP A 16 -9.64 22.16 8.58
CA ASP A 16 -10.00 20.87 9.17
C ASP A 16 -8.77 20.02 9.52
N ASP A 17 -8.44 19.91 10.81
CA ASP A 17 -7.31 19.08 11.26
C ASP A 17 -7.52 17.59 11.02
N PHE A 18 -8.77 17.10 10.90
CA PHE A 18 -9.03 15.70 10.56
C PHE A 18 -8.50 15.38 9.17
N ALA A 19 -8.68 16.30 8.20
CA ALA A 19 -8.11 16.14 6.88
C ALA A 19 -6.56 16.10 6.90
N ARG A 20 -5.91 16.77 7.87
CA ARG A 20 -4.45 16.69 8.08
C ARG A 20 -4.00 15.32 8.59
N ILE A 21 -4.77 14.72 9.50
CA ILE A 21 -4.59 13.34 9.97
C ILE A 21 -4.72 12.36 8.80
N LEU A 22 -5.81 12.45 8.02
CA LEU A 22 -6.04 11.57 6.88
C LEU A 22 -4.95 11.67 5.81
N LYS A 23 -4.43 12.88 5.55
CA LYS A 23 -3.28 13.10 4.68
C LYS A 23 -2.02 12.40 5.20
N SER A 24 -1.74 12.52 6.49
CA SER A 24 -0.57 11.90 7.11
C SER A 24 -0.64 10.37 7.01
N VAL A 25 -1.82 9.80 7.29
CA VAL A 25 -2.10 8.36 7.13
C VAL A 25 -1.95 7.92 5.67
N TYR A 26 -2.45 8.71 4.70
CA TYR A 26 -2.32 8.43 3.27
C TYR A 26 -0.85 8.36 2.81
N LEU A 27 0.01 9.23 3.36
CA LEU A 27 1.44 9.27 3.06
C LEU A 27 2.26 8.26 3.91
N GLY A 28 1.63 7.62 4.89
CA GLY A 28 2.26 6.63 5.77
C GLY A 28 2.99 7.23 6.97
N HIS A 29 2.76 8.50 7.31
CA HIS A 29 3.41 9.21 8.42
C HIS A 29 2.56 9.17 9.70
N PHE A 30 2.41 7.99 10.30
CA PHE A 30 1.66 7.79 11.54
C PHE A 30 2.30 8.47 12.76
N GLU A 31 3.62 8.64 12.74
CA GLU A 31 4.41 9.33 13.75
C GLU A 31 4.01 10.80 13.96
N HIS A 32 3.25 11.39 13.04
CA HIS A 32 2.75 12.75 13.15
C HIS A 32 1.36 12.85 13.79
N LEU A 33 0.74 11.72 14.16
CA LEU A 33 -0.51 11.72 14.93
C LEU A 33 -0.21 12.11 16.37
N LYS A 34 -0.70 13.28 16.79
CA LYS A 34 -0.57 13.76 18.17
C LYS A 34 -1.63 13.11 19.05
N GLU A 35 -1.31 12.92 20.33
CA GLU A 35 -2.26 12.37 21.31
C GLU A 35 -3.53 13.25 21.43
N GLU A 36 -3.37 14.56 21.33
CA GLU A 36 -4.46 15.53 21.30
C GLU A 36 -5.41 15.29 20.12
N ASP A 37 -4.86 15.02 18.93
CA ASP A 37 -5.64 14.71 17.73
C ASP A 37 -6.40 13.39 17.89
N ILE A 38 -5.73 12.37 18.46
CA ILE A 38 -6.34 11.06 18.74
C ILE A 38 -7.57 11.22 19.63
N LYS A 39 -7.44 11.98 20.74
CA LYS A 39 -8.53 12.29 21.67
C LYS A 39 -9.62 13.13 21.01
N LYS A 40 -9.26 14.24 20.35
CA LYS A 40 -10.20 15.18 19.71
C LYS A 40 -11.12 14.51 18.70
N TYR A 41 -10.62 13.51 17.97
CA TYR A 41 -11.36 12.85 16.89
C TYR A 41 -11.88 11.45 17.25
N ASN A 42 -11.85 11.06 18.53
CA ASN A 42 -12.25 9.73 19.00
C ASN A 42 -11.57 8.60 18.20
N ILE A 43 -10.29 8.78 17.89
CA ILE A 43 -9.47 7.74 17.31
C ILE A 43 -8.97 6.88 18.48
N THR A 44 -9.08 5.57 18.36
CA THR A 44 -8.55 4.65 19.38
C THR A 44 -7.27 4.00 18.89
N GLU A 45 -6.26 3.91 19.74
CA GLU A 45 -5.02 3.17 19.50
C GLU A 45 -5.09 1.82 20.21
N LYS A 46 -4.73 0.74 19.51
CA LYS A 46 -4.72 -0.63 20.05
C LYS A 46 -3.53 -1.40 19.50
N ASP A 47 -2.91 -2.24 20.32
CA ASP A 47 -1.95 -3.24 19.84
C ASP A 47 -2.69 -4.36 19.11
N ASP A 48 -2.32 -4.62 17.85
CA ASP A 48 -3.06 -5.53 16.99
C ASP A 48 -2.19 -6.12 15.86
N LEU A 49 -2.73 -7.12 15.15
CA LEU A 49 -2.13 -7.67 13.93
C LEU A 49 -2.11 -6.62 12.81
N LEU A 50 -0.98 -6.34 12.19
CA LEU A 50 -0.83 -5.27 11.18
C LEU A 50 -1.30 -5.68 9.76
N PHE A 51 -1.97 -6.82 9.64
CA PHE A 51 -2.56 -7.28 8.38
C PHE A 51 -3.69 -6.37 7.91
N TYR A 52 -3.71 -6.07 6.62
CA TYR A 52 -4.78 -5.30 5.99
C TYR A 52 -6.04 -6.16 5.79
N GLY A 53 -7.23 -5.56 5.88
CA GLY A 53 -8.51 -6.23 5.72
C GLY A 53 -9.11 -6.71 7.05
N LYS A 54 -9.11 -5.85 8.07
CA LYS A 54 -9.57 -6.15 9.44
C LYS A 54 -10.95 -6.79 9.51
N ASN A 55 -11.85 -6.34 8.63
CA ASN A 55 -13.23 -6.80 8.50
C ASN A 55 -13.44 -7.73 7.28
N ARG A 56 -12.38 -8.42 6.83
CA ARG A 56 -12.44 -9.41 5.74
C ARG A 56 -12.10 -10.80 6.26
N PRO A 57 -12.49 -11.87 5.55
CA PRO A 57 -12.00 -13.21 5.86
C PRO A 57 -10.48 -13.22 5.96
N ILE A 58 -9.95 -13.79 7.04
CA ILE A 58 -8.52 -13.74 7.38
C ILE A 58 -7.67 -14.32 6.25
N PHE A 59 -8.13 -15.37 5.58
CA PHE A 59 -7.38 -15.99 4.47
C PHE A 59 -7.05 -14.97 3.36
N LYS A 60 -7.95 -14.02 3.09
CA LYS A 60 -7.68 -12.94 2.13
C LYS A 60 -6.63 -11.98 2.66
N SER A 61 -6.73 -11.58 3.92
CA SER A 61 -5.74 -10.71 4.57
C SER A 61 -4.33 -11.31 4.53
N LEU A 62 -4.21 -12.61 4.76
CA LEU A 62 -2.93 -13.32 4.69
C LEU A 62 -2.41 -13.46 3.26
N THR A 63 -3.28 -13.79 2.30
CA THR A 63 -2.90 -13.90 0.87
C THR A 63 -2.43 -12.56 0.28
N PHE A 64 -3.04 -11.45 0.71
CA PHE A 64 -2.65 -10.10 0.27
C PHE A 64 -1.54 -9.47 1.12
N PHE A 65 -1.01 -10.18 2.13
CA PHE A 65 0.09 -9.68 2.91
C PHE A 65 1.41 -9.77 2.11
N ASN A 66 1.81 -8.64 1.56
CA ASN A 66 2.89 -8.52 0.60
C ASN A 66 4.24 -8.06 1.20
N GLU A 67 4.30 -7.82 2.51
CA GLU A 67 5.57 -7.50 3.18
C GLU A 67 6.48 -8.73 3.25
N ILE A 68 5.87 -9.89 3.50
CA ILE A 68 6.47 -11.22 3.43
C ILE A 68 5.40 -12.09 2.76
N PRO A 69 5.50 -12.36 1.44
CA PRO A 69 4.46 -13.07 0.69
C PRO A 69 4.49 -14.58 1.00
N VAL A 70 4.14 -14.93 2.23
CA VAL A 70 4.08 -16.30 2.74
C VAL A 70 3.11 -17.14 1.91
N PHE A 71 1.94 -16.59 1.62
CA PHE A 71 0.90 -17.22 0.82
C PHE A 71 0.70 -16.46 -0.47
N ARG A 72 0.79 -17.15 -1.61
CA ARG A 72 0.52 -16.57 -2.94
C ARG A 72 -0.85 -16.96 -3.49
N LYS A 73 -1.51 -17.91 -2.85
CA LYS A 73 -2.83 -18.41 -3.21
C LYS A 73 -3.75 -18.46 -1.99
N GLU A 74 -5.04 -18.27 -2.21
CA GLU A 74 -6.03 -18.30 -1.13
C GLU A 74 -6.07 -19.69 -0.47
N GLU A 75 -5.92 -20.76 -1.26
CA GLU A 75 -5.93 -22.15 -0.78
C GLU A 75 -4.86 -22.42 0.28
N ASP A 76 -3.63 -21.93 0.06
CA ASP A 76 -2.51 -22.13 1.00
C ASP A 76 -2.79 -21.45 2.35
N SER A 77 -3.35 -20.24 2.30
CA SER A 77 -3.73 -19.49 3.52
C SER A 77 -4.91 -20.12 4.25
N ILE A 78 -5.84 -20.75 3.52
CA ILE A 78 -6.98 -21.49 4.08
C ILE A 78 -6.49 -22.74 4.80
N LEU A 79 -5.59 -23.51 4.19
CA LEU A 79 -5.01 -24.71 4.81
C LEU A 79 -4.25 -24.34 6.07
N PHE A 80 -3.37 -23.34 6.01
CA PHE A 80 -2.65 -22.84 7.18
C PHE A 80 -3.59 -22.47 8.35
N LEU A 81 -4.68 -21.73 8.07
CA LEU A 81 -5.63 -21.34 9.11
C LEU A 81 -6.34 -22.54 9.73
N LYS A 82 -6.71 -23.54 8.93
CA LYS A 82 -7.31 -24.78 9.42
C LYS A 82 -6.34 -25.56 10.31
N ASP A 83 -5.07 -25.67 9.91
CA ASP A 83 -4.04 -26.39 10.68
C ASP A 83 -3.81 -25.78 12.06
N ILE A 84 -3.89 -24.44 12.17
CA ILE A 84 -3.79 -23.74 13.45
C ILE A 84 -5.14 -23.61 14.16
N GLY A 85 -6.21 -24.24 13.67
CA GLY A 85 -7.52 -24.27 14.30
C GLY A 85 -8.27 -22.94 14.29
N ILE A 86 -7.99 -22.04 13.34
CA ILE A 86 -8.69 -20.76 13.16
C ILE A 86 -9.62 -20.86 11.94
N PRO A 87 -10.95 -20.63 12.08
CA PRO A 87 -11.86 -20.64 10.94
C PRO A 87 -11.47 -19.61 9.88
N PRO A 88 -11.24 -19.99 8.61
CA PRO A 88 -10.76 -19.07 7.58
C PRO A 88 -11.71 -17.88 7.31
N SER A 89 -13.01 -18.09 7.49
CA SER A 89 -14.06 -17.10 7.27
C SER A 89 -14.16 -16.04 8.37
N LYS A 90 -13.54 -16.24 9.55
CA LYS A 90 -13.46 -15.20 10.58
C LYS A 90 -12.76 -13.97 10.03
N THR A 91 -13.02 -12.83 10.66
CA THR A 91 -12.30 -11.58 10.41
C THR A 91 -11.25 -11.35 11.49
N LEU A 92 -10.23 -10.54 11.22
CA LEU A 92 -9.21 -10.21 12.22
C LEU A 92 -9.81 -9.51 13.45
N ASN A 93 -10.84 -8.69 13.24
CA ASN A 93 -11.54 -8.00 14.33
C ASN A 93 -12.40 -8.93 15.18
N SER A 94 -12.83 -10.09 14.64
CA SER A 94 -13.61 -11.08 15.39
C SER A 94 -12.74 -12.13 16.10
N LEU A 95 -11.42 -12.07 15.97
CA LEU A 95 -10.52 -12.99 16.69
C LEU A 95 -10.44 -12.63 18.17
N THR A 96 -10.44 -13.66 19.03
CA THR A 96 -10.08 -13.48 20.44
C THR A 96 -8.61 -13.10 20.57
N TYR A 97 -8.21 -12.60 21.75
CA TYR A 97 -6.81 -12.29 22.02
C TYR A 97 -5.90 -13.52 21.84
N GLU A 98 -6.31 -14.68 22.35
CA GLU A 98 -5.58 -15.94 22.21
C GLU A 98 -5.43 -16.36 20.74
N GLU A 99 -6.48 -16.26 19.94
CA GLU A 99 -6.43 -16.55 18.51
C GLU A 99 -5.47 -15.60 17.77
N LYS A 100 -5.45 -14.30 18.13
CA LYS A 100 -4.51 -13.34 17.56
C LYS A 100 -3.06 -13.68 17.91
N ILE A 101 -2.79 -14.08 19.15
CA ILE A 101 -1.45 -14.52 19.57
C ILE A 101 -1.03 -15.79 18.84
N LYS A 102 -1.92 -16.78 18.70
CA LYS A 102 -1.66 -18.00 17.93
C LYS A 102 -1.34 -17.68 16.48
N LEU A 103 -2.20 -16.93 15.79
CA LEU A 103 -1.98 -16.50 14.41
C LEU A 103 -0.65 -15.75 14.24
N ARG A 104 -0.34 -14.83 15.16
CA ARG A 104 0.92 -14.08 15.18
C ARG A 104 2.12 -15.03 15.22
N ASN A 105 2.15 -15.97 16.17
CA ASN A 105 3.30 -16.82 16.41
C ASN A 105 3.53 -17.80 15.25
N GLU A 106 2.46 -18.41 14.75
CA GLU A 106 2.55 -19.36 13.63
C GLU A 106 2.96 -18.66 12.33
N PHE A 107 2.39 -17.49 12.04
CA PHE A 107 2.81 -16.70 10.87
C PHE A 107 4.27 -16.24 10.99
N LEU A 108 4.73 -15.88 12.20
CA LEU A 108 6.13 -15.52 12.47
C LEU A 108 7.09 -16.69 12.20
N ASN A 109 6.71 -17.90 12.60
CA ASN A 109 7.52 -19.10 12.39
C ASN A 109 7.71 -19.38 10.89
N ILE A 110 6.63 -19.34 10.11
CA ILE A 110 6.71 -19.52 8.65
C ILE A 110 7.50 -18.39 8.00
N SER A 111 7.30 -17.13 8.44
CA SER A 111 8.04 -15.99 7.88
C SER A 111 9.56 -16.19 7.99
N LYS A 112 10.05 -16.77 9.09
CA LYS A 112 11.48 -17.04 9.31
C LYS A 112 12.07 -18.08 8.37
N THR A 113 11.28 -18.94 7.74
CA THR A 113 11.80 -19.93 6.78
C THR A 113 12.04 -19.33 5.39
N ILE A 114 11.48 -18.15 5.11
CA ILE A 114 11.49 -17.50 3.79
C ILE A 114 12.47 -16.32 3.75
N ILE A 115 12.68 -15.67 4.90
CA ILE A 115 13.53 -14.48 5.00
C ILE A 115 14.96 -14.83 5.43
N PRO A 116 15.97 -14.03 5.05
CA PRO A 116 17.31 -14.15 5.59
C PRO A 116 17.38 -13.82 7.10
N ARG A 117 18.29 -14.49 7.81
CA ARG A 117 18.41 -14.43 9.28
C ARG A 117 18.60 -13.01 9.81
N GLU A 118 19.33 -12.19 9.09
CA GLU A 118 19.61 -10.81 9.48
C GLU A 118 18.38 -9.88 9.45
N TYR A 119 17.25 -10.35 8.93
CA TYR A 119 15.97 -9.64 8.99
C TYR A 119 15.04 -10.14 10.12
N PHE A 120 15.37 -11.25 10.80
CA PHE A 120 14.49 -11.90 11.79
C PHE A 120 14.02 -10.93 12.89
N ILE A 121 14.92 -10.07 13.39
CA ILE A 121 14.61 -9.10 14.45
C ILE A 121 13.59 -8.03 14.03
N HIS A 122 13.43 -7.80 12.72
CA HIS A 122 12.52 -6.78 12.19
C HIS A 122 11.12 -7.32 11.89
N VAL A 123 10.96 -8.63 11.74
CA VAL A 123 9.72 -9.27 11.28
C VAL A 123 8.55 -9.11 12.25
N PRO A 124 8.73 -9.23 13.58
CA PRO A 124 7.64 -8.97 14.53
C PRO A 124 6.96 -7.61 14.31
N LYS A 125 7.75 -6.58 13.96
CA LYS A 125 7.27 -5.21 13.71
C LYS A 125 6.43 -5.09 12.43
N LEU A 126 6.40 -6.11 11.57
CA LEU A 126 5.55 -6.16 10.38
C LEU A 126 4.20 -6.82 10.62
N ILE A 127 4.13 -7.68 11.65
CA ILE A 127 2.98 -8.54 11.90
C ILE A 127 2.15 -8.01 13.06
N PHE A 128 2.77 -7.36 14.05
CA PHE A 128 2.09 -6.87 15.24
C PHE A 128 2.60 -5.50 15.66
N GLY A 129 1.69 -4.66 16.14
CA GLY A 129 2.01 -3.34 16.68
C GLY A 129 0.78 -2.46 16.79
N LYS A 130 0.99 -1.15 16.93
CA LYS A 130 -0.08 -0.17 17.12
C LYS A 130 -0.88 0.05 15.84
N GLU A 131 -2.20 -0.12 15.93
CA GLU A 131 -3.19 0.28 14.93
C GLU A 131 -4.13 1.35 15.48
N HIS A 132 -4.60 2.20 14.57
CA HIS A 132 -5.52 3.29 14.89
C HIS A 132 -6.89 3.01 14.28
N TYR A 133 -7.95 3.29 15.03
CA TYR A 133 -9.34 3.01 14.64
C TYR A 133 -10.18 4.26 14.77
N PHE A 134 -10.91 4.59 13.72
CA PHE A 134 -11.91 5.66 13.69
C PHE A 134 -13.28 5.03 13.50
N LYS A 135 -14.19 5.18 14.48
CA LYS A 135 -15.52 4.56 14.49
C LYS A 135 -15.46 3.05 14.16
N ASP A 136 -14.58 2.33 14.87
CA ASP A 136 -14.30 0.89 14.72
C ASP A 136 -13.76 0.44 13.35
N VAL A 137 -13.45 1.38 12.45
CA VAL A 137 -12.77 1.10 11.19
C VAL A 137 -11.30 1.45 11.33
N CYS A 138 -10.42 0.51 10.96
CA CYS A 138 -8.98 0.80 10.91
C CYS A 138 -8.72 2.02 10.03
N LEU A 139 -7.99 3.01 10.56
CA LEU A 139 -7.82 4.32 9.95
C LEU A 139 -7.12 4.23 8.58
N LYS A 140 -6.19 3.28 8.41
CA LYS A 140 -5.57 2.96 7.11
C LYS A 140 -6.61 2.49 6.08
N GLU A 141 -7.54 1.65 6.49
CA GLU A 141 -8.60 1.14 5.63
C GLU A 141 -9.65 2.21 5.32
N TYR A 142 -9.96 3.04 6.30
CA TYR A 142 -10.82 4.21 6.13
C TYR A 142 -10.26 5.16 5.06
N VAL A 143 -8.98 5.55 5.18
CA VAL A 143 -8.29 6.38 4.19
C VAL A 143 -8.20 5.70 2.83
N SER A 144 -7.85 4.41 2.78
CA SER A 144 -7.81 3.66 1.52
C SER A 144 -9.19 3.61 0.85
N THR A 145 -10.26 3.52 1.62
CA THR A 145 -11.64 3.51 1.12
C THR A 145 -12.04 4.88 0.57
N LEU A 146 -11.76 5.97 1.29
CA LEU A 146 -12.01 7.33 0.81
C LEU A 146 -11.23 7.62 -0.48
N ASN A 147 -9.94 7.27 -0.53
CA ASN A 147 -9.13 7.38 -1.74
C ASN A 147 -9.70 6.55 -2.90
N GLY A 148 -10.20 5.34 -2.60
CA GLY A 148 -10.86 4.50 -3.60
C GLY A 148 -12.12 5.12 -4.20
N ILE A 149 -12.99 5.66 -3.35
CA ILE A 149 -14.21 6.35 -3.77
C ILE A 149 -13.89 7.64 -4.54
N TYR A 150 -12.84 8.35 -4.13
CA TYR A 150 -12.36 9.51 -4.86
C TYR A 150 -11.92 9.15 -6.30
N LYS A 151 -11.21 8.02 -6.48
CA LYS A 151 -10.75 7.54 -7.79
C LYS A 151 -11.89 7.25 -8.77
N ILE A 152 -13.08 6.92 -8.30
CA ILE A 152 -14.25 6.65 -9.16
C ILE A 152 -15.07 7.91 -9.47
N GLY A 153 -14.55 9.11 -9.20
CA GLY A 153 -15.13 10.40 -9.61
C GLY A 153 -15.98 11.10 -8.54
N ASN A 154 -16.13 10.52 -7.35
CA ASN A 154 -17.05 11.02 -6.31
C ASN A 154 -16.41 12.07 -5.39
N LYS A 155 -15.76 13.11 -5.94
CA LYS A 155 -15.03 14.13 -5.15
C LYS A 155 -15.90 14.76 -4.06
N ARG A 156 -17.06 15.31 -4.42
CA ARG A 156 -17.98 16.00 -3.50
C ARG A 156 -18.39 15.10 -2.34
N LYS A 157 -18.78 13.86 -2.64
CA LYS A 157 -19.14 12.86 -1.62
C LYS A 157 -17.99 12.59 -0.66
N VAL A 158 -16.76 12.44 -1.15
CA VAL A 158 -15.60 12.21 -0.27
C VAL A 158 -15.32 13.44 0.60
N MET A 159 -15.45 14.66 0.08
CA MET A 159 -15.33 15.88 0.89
C MET A 159 -16.37 15.90 2.00
N GLU A 160 -17.63 15.63 1.68
CA GLU A 160 -18.73 15.57 2.65
C GLU A 160 -18.49 14.49 3.71
N LEU A 161 -17.96 13.32 3.33
CA LEU A 161 -17.61 12.26 4.29
C LEU A 161 -16.50 12.68 5.25
N ILE A 162 -15.48 13.41 4.76
CA ILE A 162 -14.36 13.88 5.60
C ILE A 162 -14.85 14.98 6.56
N ILE A 163 -15.48 16.03 6.03
CA ILE A 163 -15.94 17.19 6.81
C ILE A 163 -16.94 16.75 7.89
N ASN A 164 -17.89 15.89 7.52
CA ASN A 164 -18.89 15.37 8.45
C ASN A 164 -18.42 14.13 9.24
N ARG A 165 -17.17 13.69 9.02
CA ARG A 165 -16.53 12.58 9.75
C ARG A 165 -17.37 11.29 9.68
N LYS A 166 -17.91 10.98 8.51
CA LYS A 166 -18.79 9.83 8.25
C LYS A 166 -18.01 8.66 7.65
N ILE A 167 -18.50 7.45 7.89
CA ILE A 167 -18.03 6.23 7.22
C ILE A 167 -18.68 6.15 5.84
N PRO A 168 -17.95 5.76 4.78
CA PRO A 168 -18.54 5.55 3.46
C PRO A 168 -19.60 4.45 3.46
N GLU A 169 -20.62 4.60 2.60
CA GLU A 169 -21.65 3.59 2.42
C GLU A 169 -21.09 2.33 1.75
N GLU A 170 -21.54 1.15 2.18
CA GLU A 170 -21.04 -0.13 1.67
C GLU A 170 -21.15 -0.27 0.15
N LYS A 171 -22.22 0.26 -0.46
CA LYS A 171 -22.42 0.24 -1.91
C LYS A 171 -21.28 0.90 -2.68
N ASP A 172 -20.73 2.01 -2.19
CA ASP A 172 -19.60 2.70 -2.84
C ASP A 172 -18.32 1.89 -2.69
N VAL A 173 -18.13 1.32 -1.49
CA VAL A 173 -16.98 0.48 -1.17
C VAL A 173 -16.96 -0.75 -2.09
N ILE A 174 -18.10 -1.42 -2.27
CA ILE A 174 -18.26 -2.56 -3.18
C ILE A 174 -17.99 -2.13 -4.62
N LYS A 175 -18.55 -1.00 -5.08
CA LYS A 175 -18.34 -0.47 -6.43
C LYS A 175 -16.85 -0.24 -6.72
N TYR A 176 -16.15 0.45 -5.82
CA TYR A 176 -14.71 0.68 -5.97
C TYR A 176 -13.92 -0.64 -5.96
N ARG A 177 -14.22 -1.56 -5.03
CA ARG A 177 -13.53 -2.85 -4.92
C ARG A 177 -13.65 -3.68 -6.20
N LYS A 178 -14.83 -3.72 -6.82
CA LYS A 178 -15.05 -4.40 -8.11
C LYS A 178 -14.16 -3.81 -9.21
N ILE A 179 -14.06 -2.49 -9.29
CA ILE A 179 -13.21 -1.81 -10.28
C ILE A 179 -11.72 -2.10 -9.99
N LEU A 180 -11.28 -1.98 -8.74
CA LEU A 180 -9.90 -2.25 -8.35
C LEU A 180 -9.49 -3.70 -8.64
N ALA A 181 -10.35 -4.67 -8.35
CA ALA A 181 -10.09 -6.09 -8.63
C ALA A 181 -9.83 -6.33 -10.14
N LYS A 182 -10.64 -5.73 -11.02
CA LYS A 182 -10.40 -5.78 -12.48
C LYS A 182 -9.03 -5.21 -12.86
N ARG A 183 -8.63 -4.09 -12.24
CA ARG A 183 -7.32 -3.45 -12.50
C ARG A 183 -6.15 -4.29 -11.98
N ILE A 184 -6.30 -4.92 -10.81
CA ILE A 184 -5.30 -5.84 -10.26
C ILE A 184 -5.12 -7.05 -11.17
N ASN A 185 -6.22 -7.68 -11.61
CA ASN A 185 -6.16 -8.84 -12.49
C ASN A 185 -5.50 -8.49 -13.82
N LEU A 186 -5.86 -7.36 -14.43
CA LEU A 186 -5.23 -6.87 -15.65
C LEU A 186 -3.74 -6.59 -15.46
N PHE A 187 -3.37 -5.91 -14.35
CA PHE A 187 -1.98 -5.61 -14.04
C PHE A 187 -1.16 -6.89 -13.86
N ASN A 188 -1.65 -7.87 -13.09
CA ASN A 188 -0.96 -9.13 -12.85
C ASN A 188 -0.75 -9.90 -14.17
N LYS A 189 -1.77 -9.95 -15.04
CA LYS A 189 -1.64 -10.57 -16.36
C LYS A 189 -0.52 -9.91 -17.19
N LYS A 190 -0.49 -8.57 -17.23
CA LYS A 190 0.56 -7.83 -17.95
C LYS A 190 1.94 -7.96 -17.30
N LEU A 191 2.00 -8.08 -15.97
CA LEU A 191 3.26 -8.20 -15.22
C LEU A 191 4.02 -9.47 -15.55
N ASP A 192 3.31 -10.55 -15.88
CA ASP A 192 3.93 -11.79 -16.36
C ASP A 192 4.65 -11.58 -17.69
N ASP A 193 4.17 -10.67 -18.54
CA ASP A 193 4.77 -10.32 -19.84
C ASP A 193 5.86 -9.24 -19.74
N TYR A 194 5.83 -8.38 -18.72
CA TYR A 194 6.83 -7.32 -18.57
C TYR A 194 8.23 -7.84 -18.25
N GLU A 195 9.25 -7.26 -18.89
CA GLU A 195 10.66 -7.47 -18.51
C GLU A 195 10.94 -6.79 -17.16
N ILE A 196 11.45 -7.55 -16.19
CA ILE A 196 11.91 -7.01 -14.91
C ILE A 196 13.37 -6.60 -15.04
N ARG A 197 13.61 -5.29 -15.15
CA ARG A 197 14.94 -4.69 -15.25
C ARG A 197 15.47 -4.33 -13.87
N ASN A 198 16.76 -4.05 -13.80
CA ASN A 198 17.41 -3.69 -12.54
C ASN A 198 18.24 -2.41 -12.71
N PHE A 199 18.30 -1.63 -11.64
CA PHE A 199 19.23 -0.52 -11.47
C PHE A 199 19.66 -0.47 -10.01
N ASN A 200 20.66 0.34 -9.68
CA ASN A 200 21.09 0.52 -8.30
C ASN A 200 20.70 1.90 -7.81
N ILE A 201 20.45 2.04 -6.52
CA ILE A 201 20.39 3.34 -5.86
C ILE A 201 21.39 3.39 -4.72
N ASN A 202 22.07 4.51 -4.55
CA ASN A 202 22.87 4.76 -3.35
C ASN A 202 22.02 5.43 -2.27
N PHE A 203 22.08 4.90 -1.05
CA PHE A 203 21.46 5.50 0.13
C PHE A 203 22.36 5.28 1.35
N ASN A 204 22.78 6.38 1.99
CA ASN A 204 23.69 6.36 3.14
C ASN A 204 24.96 5.52 2.91
N GLY A 205 25.57 5.66 1.73
CA GLY A 205 26.80 4.96 1.35
C GLY A 205 26.61 3.47 1.03
N LYS A 206 25.37 2.98 0.99
CA LYS A 206 25.03 1.60 0.61
C LYS A 206 24.33 1.57 -0.74
N ASN A 207 24.73 0.62 -1.58
CA ASN A 207 24.09 0.37 -2.86
C ASN A 207 22.95 -0.65 -2.68
N PHE A 208 21.75 -0.27 -3.11
CA PHE A 208 20.58 -1.14 -3.12
C PHE A 208 20.20 -1.47 -4.56
N LYS A 209 20.16 -2.76 -4.87
CA LYS A 209 19.65 -3.24 -6.16
C LYS A 209 18.14 -3.10 -6.18
N CYS A 210 17.63 -2.34 -7.13
CA CYS A 210 16.21 -2.11 -7.36
C CYS A 210 15.75 -2.87 -8.60
N GLN A 211 14.48 -3.26 -8.59
CA GLN A 211 13.78 -3.86 -9.72
C GLN A 211 12.84 -2.84 -10.32
N TYR A 212 12.62 -2.87 -11.63
CA TYR A 212 11.60 -2.02 -12.24
C TYR A 212 10.97 -2.62 -13.49
N ILE A 213 9.78 -2.11 -13.78
CA ILE A 213 9.16 -2.19 -15.10
C ILE A 213 9.03 -0.79 -15.69
N TYR A 214 9.13 -0.71 -17.02
CA TYR A 214 8.96 0.53 -17.76
C TYR A 214 7.80 0.37 -18.74
N ILE A 215 6.80 1.24 -18.61
CA ILE A 215 5.56 1.20 -19.37
C ILE A 215 5.51 2.46 -20.23
N LYS A 216 5.62 2.30 -21.54
CA LYS A 216 5.37 3.40 -22.47
C LYS A 216 3.88 3.50 -22.73
N GLN A 217 3.23 4.54 -22.20
CA GLN A 217 1.79 4.68 -22.36
C GLN A 217 1.47 5.33 -23.71
N THR A 218 0.76 4.62 -24.58
CA THR A 218 0.29 5.17 -25.85
C THR A 218 -1.00 5.99 -25.69
N VAL A 219 -1.37 6.77 -26.71
CA VAL A 219 -2.67 7.45 -26.75
C VAL A 219 -3.82 6.44 -26.66
N TRP A 220 -3.66 5.27 -27.29
CA TRP A 220 -4.63 4.18 -27.19
C TRP A 220 -4.77 3.63 -25.77
N ASP A 221 -3.70 3.51 -25.00
CA ASP A 221 -3.79 3.10 -23.59
C ASP A 221 -4.56 4.10 -22.73
N LYS A 222 -4.45 5.41 -23.05
CA LYS A 222 -5.24 6.46 -22.38
C LYS A 222 -6.72 6.30 -22.72
N ILE A 223 -7.05 6.07 -23.98
CA ILE A 223 -8.42 5.86 -24.48
C ILE A 223 -9.03 4.58 -23.86
N LEU A 224 -8.32 3.45 -23.93
CA LEU A 224 -8.73 2.20 -23.29
C LEU A 224 -8.93 2.37 -21.78
N GLY A 225 -8.12 3.21 -21.13
CA GLY A 225 -8.32 3.58 -19.72
C GLY A 225 -9.69 4.20 -19.45
N LEU A 226 -10.19 5.05 -20.35
CA LEU A 226 -11.50 5.71 -20.24
C LEU A 226 -12.67 4.73 -20.45
N PHE A 227 -12.51 3.75 -21.35
CA PHE A 227 -13.49 2.68 -21.57
C PHE A 227 -13.38 1.53 -20.57
N GLY A 228 -12.38 1.61 -19.68
CA GLY A 228 -12.19 0.67 -18.60
C GLY A 228 -11.44 -0.61 -18.98
N GLU A 229 -10.78 -0.61 -20.13
CA GLU A 229 -9.92 -1.69 -20.66
C GLU A 229 -8.43 -1.45 -20.35
N GLY A 230 -8.05 -0.21 -20.01
CA GLY A 230 -6.70 0.18 -19.59
C GLY A 230 -6.51 0.30 -18.07
N ILE A 231 -5.28 0.61 -17.65
CA ILE A 231 -4.94 0.93 -16.25
C ILE A 231 -4.63 2.41 -16.15
N GLU A 232 -5.52 3.15 -15.48
CA GLU A 232 -5.32 4.57 -15.22
C GLU A 232 -4.24 4.80 -14.14
N LEU A 233 -3.51 5.92 -14.25
CA LEU A 233 -2.42 6.33 -13.34
C LEU A 233 -2.79 6.26 -11.86
N LYS A 234 -4.04 6.62 -11.54
CA LYS A 234 -4.57 6.63 -10.16
C LYS A 234 -4.54 5.26 -9.46
N TYR A 235 -4.41 4.15 -10.18
CA TYR A 235 -4.34 2.81 -9.59
C TYR A 235 -2.92 2.35 -9.28
N TYR A 236 -1.90 2.90 -9.93
CA TYR A 236 -0.52 2.43 -9.76
C TYR A 236 0.08 2.52 -8.36
N PRO A 237 -0.29 3.48 -7.48
CA PRO A 237 0.13 3.43 -6.08
C PRO A 237 -0.34 2.16 -5.35
N THR A 238 -1.48 1.61 -5.74
CA THR A 238 -1.97 0.33 -5.20
C THR A 238 -1.32 -0.86 -5.90
N LEU A 239 -1.11 -0.78 -7.22
CA LEU A 239 -0.52 -1.87 -8.01
C LEU A 239 0.94 -2.12 -7.67
N VAL A 240 1.75 -1.07 -7.42
CA VAL A 240 3.14 -1.25 -7.00
C VAL A 240 3.26 -1.98 -5.67
N ASN A 241 2.26 -1.84 -4.78
CA ASN A 241 2.20 -2.63 -3.55
C ASN A 241 1.89 -4.10 -3.88
N ILE A 242 0.87 -4.35 -4.70
CA ILE A 242 0.40 -5.71 -5.00
C ILE A 242 1.38 -6.50 -5.87
N ALA A 243 2.28 -5.83 -6.58
CA ALA A 243 3.30 -6.46 -7.44
C ALA A 243 4.12 -7.55 -6.72
N TYR A 244 4.38 -7.41 -5.41
CA TYR A 244 5.12 -8.39 -4.61
C TYR A 244 4.40 -9.74 -4.41
N SER A 245 3.10 -9.80 -4.69
CA SER A 245 2.37 -11.07 -4.76
C SER A 245 2.77 -11.89 -6.00
N ASN A 246 3.31 -11.25 -7.05
CA ASN A 246 3.83 -11.94 -8.24
C ASN A 246 5.22 -12.54 -7.96
N LYS A 247 5.46 -13.76 -8.47
CA LYS A 247 6.70 -14.52 -8.26
C LYS A 247 7.95 -13.89 -8.92
N LYS A 248 7.77 -13.04 -9.93
CA LYS A 248 8.86 -12.35 -10.64
C LYS A 248 9.47 -11.20 -9.83
N ILE A 249 8.75 -10.72 -8.81
CA ILE A 249 9.18 -9.57 -8.00
C ILE A 249 9.79 -10.08 -6.70
N ASP A 250 11.08 -9.82 -6.51
CA ASP A 250 11.78 -10.09 -5.27
C ASP A 250 11.32 -9.12 -4.17
N PHE A 251 10.73 -9.66 -3.09
CA PHE A 251 10.18 -8.89 -1.98
C PHE A 251 11.21 -8.29 -1.02
N LEU A 252 12.50 -8.57 -1.24
CA LEU A 252 13.60 -7.95 -0.50
C LEU A 252 14.35 -6.90 -1.33
N LYS A 253 13.82 -6.51 -2.48
CA LYS A 253 14.35 -5.40 -3.29
C LYS A 253 13.30 -4.33 -3.50
N PRO A 254 13.65 -3.03 -3.52
CA PRO A 254 12.73 -1.99 -3.94
C PRO A 254 12.22 -2.26 -5.36
N PHE A 255 10.95 -1.96 -5.61
CA PHE A 255 10.32 -2.14 -6.91
C PHE A 255 9.74 -0.82 -7.41
N PHE A 256 10.00 -0.52 -8.68
CA PHE A 256 9.54 0.70 -9.36
C PHE A 256 8.68 0.35 -10.57
N ILE A 257 7.63 1.14 -10.78
CA ILE A 257 6.86 1.19 -12.01
C ILE A 257 7.04 2.58 -12.57
N PHE A 258 7.68 2.65 -13.74
CA PHE A 258 7.85 3.88 -14.50
C PHE A 258 6.84 3.91 -15.62
N ILE A 259 6.07 5.00 -15.71
CA ILE A 259 5.11 5.21 -16.79
C ILE A 259 5.54 6.44 -17.57
N ASP A 260 5.92 6.23 -18.82
CA ASP A 260 6.30 7.31 -19.72
C ASP A 260 5.04 7.95 -20.31
N ILE A 261 4.86 9.24 -19.98
CA ILE A 261 3.70 10.04 -20.35
C ILE A 261 4.21 11.35 -20.94
N ASP A 262 4.21 11.41 -22.27
CA ASP A 262 4.58 12.59 -23.05
C ASP A 262 5.99 13.11 -22.67
N LYS A 263 6.12 14.19 -21.88
CA LYS A 263 7.43 14.77 -21.50
C LYS A 263 7.98 14.27 -20.15
N ASN A 264 7.17 13.57 -19.34
CA ASN A 264 7.50 13.20 -17.97
C ASN A 264 7.35 11.70 -17.74
N ILE A 265 8.05 11.19 -16.72
CA ILE A 265 7.89 9.83 -16.20
C ILE A 265 7.13 9.90 -14.89
N SER A 266 5.93 9.33 -14.84
CA SER A 266 5.26 9.07 -13.56
C SER A 266 5.92 7.88 -12.87
N VAL A 267 6.31 8.10 -11.62
CA VAL A 267 7.07 7.13 -10.82
C VAL A 267 6.20 6.62 -9.70
N TYR A 268 6.11 5.30 -9.58
CA TYR A 268 5.51 4.61 -8.44
C TYR A 268 6.49 3.60 -7.91
N ALA A 269 6.84 3.69 -6.63
CA ALA A 269 7.85 2.82 -6.05
C ALA A 269 7.41 2.26 -4.71
N ARG A 270 7.97 1.12 -4.32
CA ARG A 270 7.77 0.51 -3.02
C ARG A 270 9.11 0.02 -2.49
N VAL A 271 9.47 0.46 -1.28
CA VAL A 271 10.61 -0.05 -0.51
C VAL A 271 10.11 -1.04 0.54
N PRO A 272 10.34 -2.36 0.42
CA PRO A 272 9.89 -3.36 1.39
C PRO A 272 10.14 -2.91 2.83
N LYS A 273 9.16 -3.06 3.74
CA LYS A 273 9.31 -2.51 5.10
C LYS A 273 10.50 -3.14 5.85
N LEU A 274 10.90 -4.36 5.53
CA LEU A 274 12.11 -4.97 6.07
C LEU A 274 13.37 -4.14 5.76
N LEU A 275 13.50 -3.60 4.54
CA LEU A 275 14.62 -2.72 4.19
C LEU A 275 14.54 -1.39 4.93
N TYR A 276 13.35 -0.81 5.04
CA TYR A 276 13.14 0.40 5.82
C TYR A 276 13.51 0.19 7.30
N LEU A 277 13.03 -0.89 7.92
CA LEU A 277 13.28 -1.18 9.34
C LEU A 277 14.75 -1.49 9.65
N LYS A 278 15.48 -2.10 8.71
CA LYS A 278 16.89 -2.47 8.90
C LYS A 278 17.87 -1.36 8.52
N HIS A 279 17.55 -0.60 7.48
CA HIS A 279 18.50 0.36 6.87
C HIS A 279 18.01 1.81 6.91
N GLY A 280 16.77 2.06 7.32
CA GLY A 280 16.15 3.37 7.18
C GLY A 280 15.92 3.77 5.71
N LEU A 281 15.98 2.82 4.77
CA LEU A 281 15.94 3.10 3.33
C LEU A 281 14.66 3.86 2.98
N SER A 282 14.84 5.08 2.51
CA SER A 282 13.77 5.96 2.06
C SER A 282 14.07 6.49 0.66
N LEU A 283 13.04 6.78 -0.13
CA LEU A 283 13.19 7.35 -1.48
C LEU A 283 12.86 8.85 -1.56
N ASN A 284 12.65 9.53 -0.42
CA ASN A 284 12.33 10.97 -0.41
C ASN A 284 13.44 11.82 -1.04
N TYR A 285 14.70 11.40 -0.93
CA TYR A 285 15.85 12.08 -1.54
C TYR A 285 15.83 12.07 -3.08
N LEU A 286 15.00 11.22 -3.70
CA LEU A 286 14.75 11.19 -5.13
C LEU A 286 13.53 12.06 -5.53
N GLU A 287 13.10 12.98 -4.67
CA GLU A 287 11.90 13.81 -4.82
C GLU A 287 10.60 13.01 -4.95
N LEU A 288 10.56 11.82 -4.34
CA LEU A 288 9.34 11.03 -4.23
C LEU A 288 8.64 11.29 -2.89
N LYS A 289 7.31 11.28 -2.90
CA LYS A 289 6.49 11.46 -1.68
C LYS A 289 6.04 10.12 -1.13
N GLY A 290 6.00 10.00 0.20
CA GLY A 290 5.56 8.82 0.93
C GLY A 290 6.62 8.31 1.90
N LYS A 291 6.38 7.13 2.49
CA LYS A 291 7.29 6.51 3.48
C LYS A 291 7.73 5.10 3.14
N THR A 292 6.88 4.32 2.49
CA THR A 292 7.19 2.93 2.13
C THR A 292 6.65 2.60 0.74
N THR A 293 5.53 3.23 0.38
CA THR A 293 5.05 3.39 -1.00
C THR A 293 5.25 4.85 -1.39
N TYR A 294 5.82 5.05 -2.56
CA TYR A 294 6.32 6.31 -3.04
C TYR A 294 5.73 6.65 -4.39
N PHE A 295 5.48 7.93 -4.64
CA PHE A 295 5.02 8.40 -5.92
C PHE A 295 5.50 9.82 -6.23
N GLY A 296 5.67 10.11 -7.51
CA GLY A 296 6.15 11.40 -7.99
C GLY A 296 6.18 11.44 -9.52
N ASN A 297 6.74 12.51 -10.06
CA ASN A 297 7.04 12.62 -11.48
C ASN A 297 8.49 13.05 -11.63
N TRP A 298 9.20 12.48 -12.60
CA TRP A 298 10.53 12.90 -13.00
C TRP A 298 10.51 13.39 -14.43
N GLU A 299 11.38 14.35 -14.73
CA GLU A 299 11.76 14.65 -16.11
C GLU A 299 12.50 13.44 -16.71
N ARG A 300 12.43 13.28 -18.04
CA ARG A 300 13.05 12.15 -18.73
C ARG A 300 14.56 12.08 -18.54
N ASP A 301 15.24 13.23 -18.55
CA ASP A 301 16.69 13.28 -18.39
C ASP A 301 17.11 12.85 -16.97
N LYS A 302 16.34 13.29 -15.96
CA LYS A 302 16.51 12.83 -14.58
C LYS A 302 16.29 11.33 -14.45
N PHE A 303 15.27 10.79 -15.12
CA PHE A 303 15.02 9.35 -15.13
C PHE A 303 16.22 8.57 -15.67
N TRP A 304 16.75 8.94 -16.84
CA TRP A 304 17.90 8.24 -17.42
C TRP A 304 19.16 8.39 -16.56
N LYS A 305 19.41 9.58 -16.00
CA LYS A 305 20.50 9.80 -15.04
C LYS A 305 20.43 8.83 -13.85
N ILE A 306 19.24 8.66 -13.27
CA ILE A 306 19.05 7.76 -12.13
C ILE A 306 19.22 6.29 -12.53
N ILE A 307 18.67 5.88 -13.67
CA ILE A 307 18.80 4.49 -14.15
C ILE A 307 20.24 4.13 -14.47
N GLU A 308 21.01 5.03 -15.07
CA GLU A 308 22.39 4.79 -15.48
C GLU A 308 23.40 4.93 -14.33
N LYS A 309 23.24 5.95 -13.49
CA LYS A 309 24.25 6.32 -12.47
C LYS A 309 23.90 5.88 -11.06
N GLY A 310 22.63 5.57 -10.79
CA GLY A 310 22.16 5.16 -9.46
C GLY A 310 22.23 6.23 -8.38
N SER A 311 22.42 7.49 -8.76
CA SER A 311 22.35 8.65 -7.89
C SER A 311 21.82 9.86 -8.64
N LEU A 312 21.31 10.84 -7.88
CA LEU A 312 21.17 12.21 -8.36
C LEU A 312 22.54 12.87 -8.52
#